data_AF-Q82P37-F1
#
_entry.id   AF-Q82P37-F1
#
_cell.length_a   1.000
_cell.length_b   1.000
_cell.length_c   1.000
_cell.angle_alpha   90.00
_cell.angle_beta   90.00
_cell.angle_gamma   90.00
#
_symmetry.space_group_name_H-M   'P 1'
#
loop_
_entity.id
_entity.type
_entity.pdbx_description
1 polymer ?
#
loop_
_entity_poly.entity_id
_entity_poly.type
_entity_poly.pdbx_seq_one_letter_code
_entity_poly.pdbx_strand_id
1 'polypeptide(L)'
;MDLAWVRQHVRQAAAELGFGLVDQTKLVTAASELARNTLIHGGGGQVQCTPLEIGRSRGLRLTFSDEGPGIADIEQALGDGYTSGGGLGLGLGGARRLVHEFSIDSRPGEGTSVTVICWSAGAPHTREETR
;
A
#
# COMPACT_ATOMS: atom_id res chain seq x y z
N MET A 1 11.65 -3.18 -9.98
CA MET A 1 11.57 -3.05 -8.51
C MET A 1 11.93 -4.39 -7.87
N ASP A 2 12.75 -4.38 -6.81
CA ASP A 2 13.16 -5.59 -6.08
C ASP A 2 12.39 -5.70 -4.75
N LEU A 3 11.67 -6.82 -4.54
CA LEU A 3 10.87 -7.05 -3.34
C LEU A 3 11.68 -7.04 -2.04
N ALA A 4 12.93 -7.51 -2.05
CA ALA A 4 13.78 -7.51 -0.87
C ALA A 4 14.16 -6.07 -0.48
N TRP A 5 14.51 -5.26 -1.48
CA TRP A 5 14.77 -3.84 -1.29
C TRP A 5 13.53 -3.10 -0.78
N VAL A 6 12.34 -3.33 -1.36
CA VAL A 6 11.09 -2.70 -0.91
C VAL A 6 10.83 -2.99 0.56
N ARG A 7 10.93 -4.26 0.99
CA ARG A 7 10.71 -4.64 2.40
C ARG A 7 11.67 -3.93 3.33
N GLN A 8 12.95 -3.88 2.98
CA GLN A 8 13.97 -3.23 3.81
C GLN A 8 13.76 -1.71 3.87
N HIS A 9 13.52 -1.08 2.73
CA HIS A 9 13.31 0.36 2.62
C HIS A 9 12.07 0.82 3.39
N VAL A 10 10.94 0.12 3.22
CA VAL A 10 9.69 0.41 3.95
C VAL A 10 9.85 0.20 5.45
N ARG A 11 10.55 -0.87 5.87
CA ARG A 11 10.83 -1.12 7.30
C ARG A 11 11.66 -0.02 7.92
N GLN A 12 12.72 0.43 7.22
CA GLN A 12 13.58 1.52 7.69
C GLN A 12 12.81 2.83 7.81
N ALA A 13 12.09 3.23 6.76
CA ALA A 13 11.29 4.45 6.78
C ALA A 13 10.23 4.43 7.90
N ALA A 14 9.54 3.31 8.10
CA ALA A 14 8.57 3.16 9.18
C ALA A 14 9.23 3.25 10.58
N ALA A 15 10.41 2.65 10.77
CA ALA A 15 11.15 2.74 12.02
C ALA A 15 11.61 4.17 12.31
N GLU A 16 12.11 4.90 11.31
CA GLU A 16 12.52 6.31 11.41
C GLU A 16 11.34 7.23 11.78
N LEU A 17 10.12 6.88 11.34
CA LEU A 17 8.89 7.59 11.66
C LEU A 17 8.24 7.17 13.00
N GLY A 18 8.89 6.27 13.75
CA GLY A 18 8.46 5.86 15.09
C GLY A 18 7.31 4.86 15.11
N PHE A 19 7.08 4.11 14.03
CA PHE A 19 6.06 3.06 13.99
C PHE A 19 6.40 1.94 14.99
N GLY A 20 5.41 1.43 15.71
CA GLY A 20 5.56 0.23 16.54
C GLY A 20 5.84 -1.02 15.68
N LEU A 21 6.48 -2.04 16.28
CA LEU A 21 6.90 -3.26 15.55
C LEU A 21 5.73 -3.99 14.86
N VAL A 22 4.55 -3.97 15.47
CA VAL A 22 3.34 -4.57 14.89
C VAL A 22 2.94 -3.84 13.62
N ASP A 23 2.90 -2.51 13.65
CA ASP A 23 2.50 -1.71 12.48
C ASP A 23 3.57 -1.68 11.39
N GLN A 24 4.85 -1.74 11.76
CA GLN A 24 5.93 -1.99 10.80
C GLN A 24 5.71 -3.33 10.06
N THR A 25 5.33 -4.38 10.79
CA THR A 25 5.08 -5.69 10.19
C THR A 25 3.88 -5.65 9.25
N LYS A 26 2.76 -5.03 9.66
CA LYS A 26 1.59 -4.84 8.80
C LYS A 26 1.93 -4.08 7.52
N LEU A 27 2.65 -2.96 7.64
CA LEU A 27 3.00 -2.12 6.50
C LEU A 27 3.97 -2.82 5.54
N VAL A 28 4.97 -3.55 6.05
CA VAL A 28 5.89 -4.36 5.21
C VAL A 28 5.14 -5.48 4.49
N THR A 29 4.17 -6.11 5.15
CA THR A 29 3.32 -7.14 4.54
C THR A 29 2.47 -6.54 3.42
N ALA A 30 1.77 -5.43 3.67
CA ALA A 30 0.99 -4.74 2.64
C ALA A 30 1.87 -4.30 1.46
N ALA A 31 3.02 -3.67 1.73
CA ALA A 31 3.97 -3.27 0.70
C ALA A 31 4.48 -4.44 -0.14
N SER A 32 4.70 -5.62 0.47
CA SER A 32 5.15 -6.82 -0.24
C SER A 32 4.09 -7.35 -1.21
N GLU A 33 2.83 -7.34 -0.80
CA GLU A 33 1.71 -7.77 -1.65
C GLU A 33 1.47 -6.76 -2.79
N LEU A 34 1.53 -5.46 -2.52
CA LEU A 34 1.37 -4.42 -3.55
C LEU A 34 2.53 -4.41 -4.56
N ALA A 35 3.77 -4.51 -4.08
CA ALA A 35 4.94 -4.60 -4.95
C ALA A 35 4.88 -5.86 -5.83
N ARG A 36 4.41 -6.99 -5.28
CA ARG A 36 4.19 -8.21 -6.05
C ARG A 36 3.14 -8.02 -7.12
N ASN A 37 2.00 -7.40 -6.81
CA ASN A 37 0.94 -7.18 -7.78
C ASN A 37 1.43 -6.28 -8.93
N THR A 38 2.16 -5.22 -8.60
CA THR A 38 2.80 -4.32 -9.57
C THR A 38 3.73 -5.10 -10.51
N LEU A 39 4.53 -6.04 -9.98
CA LEU A 39 5.46 -6.84 -10.78
C LEU A 39 4.77 -7.92 -11.62
N ILE A 40 3.87 -8.70 -11.01
CA ILE A 40 3.25 -9.88 -11.65
C ILE A 40 2.14 -9.48 -12.61
N HIS A 41 1.27 -8.55 -12.20
CA HIS A 41 0.12 -8.14 -12.99
C HIS A 41 0.43 -6.90 -13.84
N GLY A 42 1.23 -5.98 -13.31
CA GLY A 42 1.64 -4.77 -14.02
C GLY A 42 2.80 -4.95 -15.01
N GLY A 43 3.50 -6.08 -14.96
CA GLY A 43 4.68 -6.34 -15.80
C GLY A 43 5.94 -5.56 -15.39
N GLY A 44 5.90 -4.91 -14.23
CA GLY A 44 6.93 -3.97 -13.80
C GLY A 44 6.29 -2.71 -13.21
N GLY A 45 7.11 -1.85 -12.62
CA GLY A 45 6.63 -0.59 -12.06
C GLY A 45 7.54 -0.05 -10.97
N GLN A 46 7.00 0.93 -10.24
CA GLN A 46 7.73 1.69 -9.24
C GLN A 46 6.97 1.80 -7.93
N VAL A 47 7.72 2.07 -6.86
CA VAL A 47 7.18 2.45 -5.56
C VAL A 47 7.72 3.83 -5.18
N GLN A 48 6.83 4.68 -4.71
CA GLN A 48 7.18 5.95 -4.09
C GLN A 48 6.88 5.86 -2.59
N CYS A 49 7.82 6.33 -1.77
CA CYS A 49 7.75 6.31 -0.32
C CYS A 49 7.80 7.76 0.18
N THR A 50 6.69 8.26 0.73
CA THR A 50 6.56 9.67 1.13
C THR A 50 6.18 9.77 2.61
N PRO A 51 7.08 10.25 3.48
CA PRO A 51 6.74 10.60 4.85
C PRO A 51 5.62 11.64 4.89
N LEU A 52 4.69 11.48 5.82
CA LEU A 52 3.59 12.40 6.08
C LEU A 52 3.67 12.95 7.49
N GLU A 53 3.25 14.20 7.65
CA GLU A 53 3.17 14.88 8.92
C GLU A 53 1.86 15.66 9.00
N ILE A 54 1.01 15.32 9.97
CA ILE A 54 -0.23 16.04 10.28
C ILE A 54 -0.21 16.37 11.77
N GLY A 55 0.11 17.64 12.09
CA GLY A 55 0.34 18.06 13.47
C GLY A 55 1.45 17.22 14.11
N ARG A 56 1.12 16.47 15.17
CA ARG A 56 2.05 15.56 15.86
C ARG A 56 2.06 14.14 15.29
N SER A 57 1.11 13.81 14.41
CA SER A 57 1.04 12.49 13.79
C SER A 57 2.06 12.37 12.67
N ARG A 58 2.80 11.28 12.67
CA ARG A 58 3.72 10.89 11.60
C ARG A 58 3.13 9.71 10.84
N GLY A 59 3.24 9.74 9.52
CA GLY A 59 2.70 8.69 8.66
C GLY A 59 3.62 8.39 7.50
N LEU A 60 3.31 7.32 6.78
CA LEU A 60 4.02 6.90 5.59
C LEU A 60 3.00 6.61 4.49
N ARG A 61 3.11 7.34 3.38
CA ARG A 61 2.40 7.04 2.14
C ARG A 61 3.29 6.19 1.25
N LEU A 62 2.75 5.06 0.78
CA LEU A 62 3.36 4.28 -0.28
C LEU A 62 2.45 4.32 -1.50
N THR A 63 3.02 4.61 -2.66
CA THR A 63 2.31 4.58 -3.94
C THR A 63 3.03 3.63 -4.88
N PHE A 64 2.33 2.57 -5.28
CA PHE A 64 2.78 1.58 -6.23
C PHE A 64 2.10 1.83 -7.57
N SER A 65 2.87 1.96 -8.65
CA SER A 65 2.31 2.23 -9.97
C SER A 65 2.97 1.38 -11.05
N ASP A 66 2.15 0.89 -11.97
CA ASP A 66 2.53 0.20 -13.20
C ASP A 66 1.81 0.76 -14.42
N GLU A 67 2.32 0.44 -15.60
CA GLU A 67 1.73 0.76 -16.91
C GLU A 67 1.18 -0.51 -17.58
N GLY A 68 0.75 -1.48 -16.75
CA GLY A 68 0.30 -2.77 -17.22
C GLY A 68 -1.12 -2.76 -17.81
N PRO A 69 -1.76 -3.93 -17.91
CA PRO A 69 -3.10 -4.05 -18.50
C PRO A 69 -4.22 -3.39 -17.66
N GLY A 70 -3.94 -2.99 -16.42
CA GLY A 70 -4.95 -2.47 -15.50
C GLY A 70 -5.93 -3.53 -15.00
N ILE A 71 -6.92 -3.09 -14.24
CA ILE A 71 -7.94 -3.91 -13.58
C ILE A 71 -9.31 -3.49 -14.12
N ALA A 72 -10.03 -4.44 -14.71
CA ALA A 72 -11.35 -4.19 -15.29
C ALA A 72 -12.46 -4.06 -14.24
N ASP A 73 -12.41 -4.89 -13.20
CA ASP A 73 -13.36 -4.87 -12.09
C ASP A 73 -12.60 -4.75 -10.77
N ILE A 74 -12.50 -3.50 -10.28
CA ILE A 74 -11.78 -3.16 -9.05
C ILE A 74 -12.49 -3.77 -7.83
N GLU A 75 -13.83 -3.78 -7.81
CA GLU A 75 -14.58 -4.31 -6.66
C GLU A 75 -14.33 -5.81 -6.52
N GLN A 76 -14.34 -6.55 -7.63
CA GLN A 76 -14.00 -7.96 -7.65
C GLN A 76 -12.56 -8.21 -7.20
N ALA A 77 -11.60 -7.39 -7.65
CA ALA A 77 -10.19 -7.53 -7.26
C ALA A 77 -9.93 -7.23 -5.77
N LEU A 78 -10.79 -6.42 -5.14
CA LEU A 78 -10.76 -6.13 -3.70
C LEU A 78 -11.56 -7.13 -2.85
N GLY A 79 -12.39 -7.97 -3.48
CA GLY A 79 -13.23 -8.96 -2.84
C GLY A 79 -12.44 -10.09 -2.16
N ASP A 80 -13.04 -10.70 -1.15
CA ASP A 80 -12.44 -11.83 -0.44
C ASP A 80 -12.30 -13.06 -1.35
N GLY A 81 -11.12 -13.69 -1.31
CA GLY A 81 -10.81 -14.88 -2.13
C GLY A 81 -10.11 -14.58 -3.46
N TYR A 82 -10.02 -13.32 -3.90
CA TYR A 82 -9.17 -12.94 -5.04
C TYR A 82 -7.71 -12.94 -4.60
N THR A 83 -7.06 -14.09 -4.74
CA THR A 83 -5.64 -14.24 -4.42
C THR A 83 -4.83 -14.23 -5.71
N SER A 84 -3.88 -13.31 -5.77
CA SER A 84 -2.77 -13.34 -6.72
C SER A 84 -1.85 -14.48 -6.29
N GLY A 85 -2.00 -15.68 -6.88
CA GLY A 85 -1.19 -16.85 -6.55
C GLY A 85 0.32 -16.52 -6.51
N GLY A 86 1.04 -17.09 -5.53
CA GLY A 86 2.50 -16.92 -5.37
C GLY A 86 2.98 -15.93 -4.30
N GLY A 87 2.09 -15.30 -3.53
CA GLY A 87 2.39 -14.40 -2.39
C GLY A 87 2.02 -14.95 -1.01
N LEU A 88 1.84 -14.08 0.00
CA LEU A 88 1.35 -14.47 1.33
C LEU A 88 -0.13 -14.90 1.33
N GLY A 89 -0.79 -14.87 0.16
CA GLY A 89 -2.17 -15.28 -0.03
C GLY A 89 -3.18 -14.21 0.39
N LEU A 90 -2.75 -12.96 0.55
CA LEU A 90 -3.58 -11.86 1.04
C LEU A 90 -4.23 -11.05 -0.10
N GLY A 91 -3.52 -10.88 -1.22
CA GLY A 91 -4.02 -10.12 -2.37
C GLY A 91 -4.26 -8.63 -2.06
N LEU A 92 -4.91 -7.91 -2.98
CA LEU A 92 -5.23 -6.48 -2.81
C LEU A 92 -6.16 -6.25 -1.60
N GLY A 93 -7.19 -7.09 -1.44
CA GLY A 93 -8.11 -6.99 -0.31
C GLY A 93 -7.42 -7.18 1.05
N GLY A 94 -6.46 -8.09 1.14
CA GLY A 94 -5.67 -8.28 2.36
C GLY A 94 -4.71 -7.13 2.63
N ALA A 95 -4.06 -6.55 1.62
CA ALA A 95 -3.25 -5.35 1.78
C ALA A 95 -4.09 -4.17 2.30
N ARG A 96 -5.31 -3.98 1.78
CA ARG A 96 -6.25 -2.95 2.24
C ARG A 96 -6.58 -3.06 3.74
N ARG A 97 -6.70 -4.28 4.27
CA ARG A 97 -7.01 -4.50 5.71
C ARG A 97 -5.85 -4.19 6.65
N LEU A 98 -4.62 -4.09 6.14
CA LEU A 98 -3.42 -3.88 6.95
C LEU A 98 -3.04 -2.41 7.10
N VAL A 99 -3.71 -1.51 6.37
CA VAL A 99 -3.38 -0.09 6.29
C VAL A 99 -4.52 0.78 6.80
N HIS A 100 -4.24 2.05 7.09
CA HIS A 100 -5.27 2.97 7.59
C HIS A 100 -6.09 3.56 6.45
N GLU A 101 -5.43 3.93 5.35
CA GLU A 101 -6.08 4.44 4.14
C GLU A 101 -5.57 3.67 2.93
N PHE A 102 -6.47 3.42 1.99
CA PHE A 102 -6.21 2.67 0.76
C PHE A 102 -6.99 3.31 -0.38
N SER A 103 -6.31 3.60 -1.48
CA SER A 103 -6.93 4.03 -2.73
C SER A 103 -6.31 3.29 -3.90
N ILE A 104 -7.13 3.01 -4.90
CA ILE A 104 -6.70 2.37 -6.15
C ILE A 104 -7.31 3.14 -7.32
N ASP A 105 -6.47 3.43 -8.31
CA ASP A 105 -6.88 3.97 -9.60
C ASP A 105 -6.35 3.02 -10.68
N SER A 106 -7.24 2.51 -11.51
CA SER A 106 -6.88 1.56 -12.56
C SER A 106 -7.93 1.57 -13.65
N ARG A 107 -7.46 1.47 -14.89
CA ARG A 107 -8.32 1.34 -16.06
C ARG A 107 -7.72 0.33 -17.04
N PRO A 108 -8.54 -0.47 -17.73
CA PRO A 108 -8.06 -1.39 -18.75
C PRO A 108 -7.17 -0.68 -19.78
N GLY A 109 -5.92 -1.13 -19.90
CA GLY A 109 -4.92 -0.60 -20.83
C GLY A 109 -4.17 0.66 -20.36
N GLU A 110 -4.46 1.20 -19.18
CA GLU A 110 -3.78 2.40 -18.64
C GLU A 110 -2.91 2.09 -17.41
N GLY A 111 -2.88 0.84 -16.95
CA GLY A 111 -2.12 0.42 -15.76
C GLY A 111 -2.90 0.55 -14.46
N THR A 112 -2.16 0.46 -13.35
CA THR A 112 -2.71 0.48 -11.99
C THR A 112 -1.84 1.36 -11.10
N SER A 113 -2.48 2.19 -10.27
CA SER A 113 -1.84 2.88 -9.16
C SER A 113 -2.56 2.56 -7.85
N VAL A 114 -1.84 2.02 -6.88
CA VAL A 114 -2.35 1.76 -5.52
C VAL A 114 -1.59 2.63 -4.53
N THR A 115 -2.32 3.43 -3.77
CA THR A 115 -1.77 4.25 -2.69
C THR A 115 -2.28 3.75 -1.35
N VAL A 116 -1.37 3.60 -0.39
CA VAL A 116 -1.69 3.27 1.00
C VAL A 116 -1.05 4.26 1.96
N ILE A 117 -1.74 4.54 3.05
CA ILE A 117 -1.23 5.39 4.13
C ILE A 117 -1.34 4.65 5.46
N CYS A 118 -0.27 4.70 6.23
CA CYS A 118 -0.29 4.31 7.64
C CYS A 118 0.26 5.41 8.53
N TRP A 119 -0.16 5.40 9.80
CA TRP A 119 0.22 6.37 10.82
C TRP A 119 0.84 5.67 12.02
N SER A 120 1.89 6.26 12.61
CA SER A 120 2.67 5.64 13.70
C SER A 120 1.94 5.57 15.04
N ALA A 121 0.91 6.38 15.23
CA ALA A 121 0.10 6.45 16.46
C ALA A 121 -1.42 6.31 16.19
N GLY A 122 -1.78 5.62 15.11
CA GLY A 122 -3.16 5.57 14.60
C GLY A 122 -3.52 6.77 13.71
N ALA A 123 -4.59 6.64 12.93
CA ALA A 123 -5.01 7.68 12.00
C ALA A 123 -5.34 8.99 12.75
N PRO A 124 -4.85 10.16 12.28
CA PRO A 124 -5.18 11.42 12.90
C PRO A 124 -6.70 11.64 12.85
N HIS A 125 -7.29 12.05 13.97
CA HIS A 125 -8.66 12.52 13.99
C HIS A 125 -8.70 13.87 13.26
N THR A 126 -9.21 13.90 12.03
CA THR A 126 -9.61 15.14 11.40
C THR A 126 -10.76 15.69 12.25
N ARG A 127 -10.53 16.76 13.00
CA ARG A 127 -11.65 17.56 13.48
C ARG A 127 -12.26 18.19 12.22
N GLU A 128 -13.36 17.64 11.75
CA GLU A 128 -14.22 18.36 10.82
C GLU A 128 -14.64 19.64 11.53
N GLU A 129 -14.03 20.76 11.16
CA GLU A 129 -14.55 22.08 11.50
C GLU A 129 -15.87 22.22 10.76
N THR A 130 -16.96 21.97 11.48
CA THR A 130 -18.30 22.39 11.07
C THR A 130 -18.24 23.88 10.79
N ARG A 131 -18.50 24.26 9.54
CA ARG A 131 -18.83 25.63 9.17
C ARG A 131 -20.07 25.63 8.29
#